data_AF-A0A0S8GX12-F1
#
_entry.id   AF-A0A0S8GX12-F1
#
_cell.length_a   1.000
_cell.length_b   1.000
_cell.length_c   1.000
_cell.angle_alpha   90.00
_cell.angle_beta   90.00
_cell.angle_gamma   90.00
#
_symmetry.space_group_name_H-M   'P 1'
#
loop_
_entity.id
_entity.type
_entity.pdbx_description
1 polymer ?
#
loop_
_entity_poly.entity_id
_entity_poly.type
_entity_poly.pdbx_seq_one_letter_code
_entity_poly.pdbx_strand_id
1 'polypeptide(L)'
;MRLRPVVERIWFRRAYSAFETQWAYFDIVRAVYPERLGEFFPRLGAWFIRLDPEAEYPYFDKTNQLNIPVRQKSDDEVQVGSGKNLYWGPFATKKSAGEFLEILQDLFDLCRCPQFLAQAPCASGCSYAQMGRCAAVCNGTVSTERYRRIINEAIDFLNRPMEESRGAWERHMKASAADLQFEKAQLLKNKIALVQKLSADAFSWVVPLARFYVLVFQGGPRVKVAGRRGLAPTISPFIITAGRISQIEPFPLSEAGSGVQSTLDHLHLKQMQSSPPEESILGWAANFLYRKSGARGLYLPADENLRAEDLAGKIEEHFAD
;
A
#
# COMPACT_ATOMS: atom_id res chain seq x y z
N MET A 1 13.90 16.15 -36.97
CA MET A 1 14.13 17.52 -36.46
C MET A 1 15.55 17.61 -35.91
N ARG A 2 16.39 18.54 -36.39
CA ARG A 2 17.74 18.73 -35.80
C ARG A 2 17.55 19.41 -34.45
N LEU A 3 18.04 18.80 -33.37
CA LEU A 3 17.91 19.34 -32.00
C LEU A 3 18.91 20.46 -31.68
N ARG A 4 19.99 20.57 -32.48
CA ARG A 4 21.09 21.54 -32.31
C ARG A 4 20.66 23.02 -32.16
N PRO A 5 19.61 23.54 -32.84
CA PRO A 5 19.21 24.93 -32.67
C PRO A 5 18.32 25.19 -31.44
N VAL A 6 17.88 24.16 -30.70
CA VAL A 6 16.91 24.29 -29.59
C VAL A 6 17.45 23.75 -28.26
N VAL A 7 18.55 22.98 -28.29
CA VAL A 7 19.14 22.35 -27.10
C VAL A 7 20.47 23.02 -26.74
N GLU A 8 20.52 23.67 -25.58
CA GLU A 8 21.75 24.26 -25.03
C GLU A 8 22.66 23.19 -24.40
N ARG A 9 22.09 22.26 -23.62
CA ARG A 9 22.82 21.18 -22.93
C ARG A 9 22.03 19.88 -22.90
N ILE A 10 22.75 18.76 -22.93
CA ILE A 10 22.19 17.42 -22.78
C ILE A 10 22.65 16.87 -21.44
N TRP A 11 21.70 16.64 -20.54
CA TRP A 11 21.93 15.92 -19.30
C TRP A 11 21.60 14.45 -19.51
N PHE A 12 22.46 13.56 -19.02
CA PHE A 12 22.19 12.14 -19.05
C PHE A 12 22.54 11.51 -17.70
N ARG A 13 21.81 10.45 -17.36
CA ARG A 13 22.06 9.60 -16.20
C ARG A 13 22.12 8.18 -16.69
N ARG A 14 23.11 7.41 -16.24
CA ARG A 14 23.13 5.96 -16.47
C ARG A 14 22.07 5.32 -15.58
N ALA A 15 21.18 4.54 -16.19
CA ALA A 15 20.23 3.69 -15.50
C ALA A 15 20.53 2.23 -15.86
N TYR A 16 20.44 1.35 -14.88
CA TYR A 16 20.84 -0.05 -14.99
C TYR A 16 19.65 -1.00 -15.02
N SER A 17 18.44 -0.48 -14.79
CA SER A 17 17.20 -1.23 -14.84
C SER A 17 16.06 -0.47 -15.51
N ALA A 18 15.04 -1.21 -15.94
CA ALA A 18 13.81 -0.63 -16.46
C ALA A 18 13.08 0.21 -15.40
N PHE A 19 13.09 -0.24 -14.14
CA PHE A 19 12.57 0.51 -13.00
C PHE A 19 13.29 1.85 -12.84
N GLU A 20 14.62 1.84 -12.75
CA GLU A 20 15.43 3.05 -12.57
C GLU A 20 15.24 4.03 -13.73
N THR A 21 15.15 3.53 -14.96
CA THR A 21 14.92 4.36 -16.16
C THR A 21 13.55 5.04 -16.10
N GLN A 22 12.50 4.27 -15.79
CA GLN A 22 11.13 4.81 -15.72
C GLN A 22 10.96 5.76 -14.54
N TRP A 23 11.57 5.46 -13.39
CA TRP A 23 11.58 6.33 -12.22
C TRP A 23 12.31 7.64 -12.51
N ALA A 24 13.53 7.57 -13.07
CA ALA A 24 14.29 8.78 -13.41
C ALA A 24 13.54 9.66 -14.42
N TYR A 25 12.89 9.05 -15.42
CA TYR A 25 12.04 9.79 -16.35
C TYR A 25 10.85 10.45 -15.64
N PHE A 26 10.14 9.73 -14.78
CA PHE A 26 9.04 10.28 -13.99
C PHE A 26 9.47 11.43 -13.09
N ASP A 27 10.59 11.29 -12.37
CA ASP A 27 11.09 12.31 -11.47
C ASP A 27 11.51 13.59 -12.22
N ILE A 28 12.13 13.45 -13.40
CA ILE A 28 12.44 14.58 -14.29
C ILE A 28 11.16 15.27 -14.78
N VAL A 29 10.19 14.52 -15.30
CA VAL A 29 8.94 15.09 -15.81
C VAL A 29 8.18 15.79 -14.69
N ARG A 30 8.14 15.21 -13.49
CA ARG A 30 7.51 15.80 -12.31
C ARG A 30 8.18 17.11 -11.90
N ALA A 31 9.51 17.18 -11.95
CA ALA A 31 10.26 18.38 -11.61
C ALA A 31 10.16 19.49 -12.68
N VAL A 32 10.13 19.13 -13.97
CA VAL A 32 10.18 20.09 -15.09
C VAL A 32 8.79 20.49 -15.58
N TYR A 33 7.83 19.56 -15.57
CA TYR A 33 6.48 19.73 -16.13
C TYR A 33 5.38 19.25 -15.15
N PRO A 34 5.31 19.79 -13.91
CA PRO A 34 4.36 19.32 -12.90
C PRO A 34 2.90 19.40 -13.36
N GLU A 35 2.50 20.52 -13.98
CA GLU A 35 1.13 20.74 -14.47
C GLU A 35 0.75 19.87 -15.69
N ARG A 36 1.74 19.27 -16.36
CA ARG A 36 1.54 18.46 -17.57
C ARG A 36 1.81 16.98 -17.32
N LEU A 37 1.90 16.56 -16.05
CA LEU A 37 2.14 15.16 -15.67
C LEU A 37 1.16 14.20 -16.34
N GLY A 38 -0.12 14.57 -16.44
CA GLY A 38 -1.15 13.75 -17.09
C GLY A 38 -0.92 13.51 -18.58
N GLU A 39 -0.22 14.40 -19.29
CA GLU A 39 0.12 14.22 -20.71
C GLU A 39 1.17 13.13 -20.89
N PHE A 40 2.15 13.07 -19.99
CA PHE A 40 3.23 12.08 -20.03
C PHE A 40 2.81 10.73 -19.41
N PHE A 41 1.93 10.78 -18.42
CA PHE A 41 1.45 9.62 -17.66
C PHE A 41 -0.08 9.59 -17.61
N PRO A 42 -0.77 9.20 -18.70
CA PRO A 42 -2.23 9.26 -18.81
C PRO A 42 -2.98 8.29 -17.89
N ARG A 43 -2.28 7.32 -17.29
CA ARG A 43 -2.82 6.40 -16.28
C ARG A 43 -2.29 6.69 -14.88
N LEU A 44 -1.68 7.86 -14.66
CA LEU A 44 -1.16 8.25 -13.35
C LEU A 44 -2.30 8.42 -12.36
N GLY A 45 -2.27 7.61 -11.31
CA GLY A 45 -3.27 7.65 -10.26
C GLY A 45 -3.40 6.31 -9.56
N ALA A 46 -3.82 6.37 -8.30
CA ALA A 46 -4.17 5.23 -7.50
C ALA A 46 -5.50 5.51 -6.79
N TRP A 47 -6.18 4.44 -6.42
CA TRP A 47 -7.35 4.52 -5.56
C TRP A 47 -6.97 4.11 -4.15
N PHE A 48 -7.72 4.62 -3.17
CA PHE A 48 -7.52 4.36 -1.76
C PHE A 48 -8.88 4.14 -1.10
N ILE A 49 -8.87 3.34 -0.03
CA ILE A 49 -9.95 3.33 0.94
C ILE A 49 -9.62 4.37 2.00
N ARG A 50 -10.61 5.19 2.37
CA ARG A 50 -10.50 6.27 3.34
C ARG A 50 -11.51 6.07 4.47
N LEU A 51 -11.13 6.48 5.69
CA LEU A 51 -11.99 6.54 6.85
C LEU A 51 -11.62 7.75 7.72
N ASP A 52 -12.61 8.53 8.15
CA ASP A 52 -12.46 9.47 9.27
C ASP A 52 -13.02 8.82 10.55
N PRO A 53 -12.17 8.32 11.49
CA PRO A 53 -12.63 7.72 12.73
C PRO A 53 -13.22 8.74 13.72
N GLU A 54 -12.93 10.03 13.56
CA GLU A 54 -13.45 11.10 14.44
C GLU A 54 -14.82 11.61 14.00
N ALA A 55 -15.27 11.25 12.79
CA ALA A 55 -16.60 11.57 12.32
C ALA A 55 -17.68 11.11 13.31
N GLU A 56 -18.79 11.84 13.36
CA GLU A 56 -19.93 11.47 14.20
C GLU A 56 -20.43 10.06 13.87
N TYR A 57 -20.50 9.75 12.57
CA TYR A 57 -20.81 8.44 12.02
C TYR A 57 -19.72 8.00 11.02
N PRO A 58 -18.63 7.36 11.50
CA PRO A 58 -17.51 6.95 10.65
C PRO A 58 -17.95 5.95 9.58
N TYR A 59 -17.46 6.12 8.34
CA TYR A 59 -17.72 5.16 7.28
C TYR A 59 -16.52 5.09 6.33
N PHE A 60 -16.36 3.92 5.71
CA PHE A 60 -15.31 3.71 4.72
C PHE A 60 -15.81 4.14 3.34
N ASP A 61 -14.99 4.91 2.63
CA ASP A 61 -15.24 5.31 1.25
C ASP A 61 -14.02 5.09 0.36
N LYS A 62 -14.22 5.22 -0.95
CA LYS A 62 -13.14 5.10 -1.94
C LYS A 62 -12.84 6.46 -2.53
N THR A 63 -11.58 6.82 -2.59
CA THR A 63 -11.10 8.10 -3.11
C THR A 63 -9.89 7.90 -4.00
N ASN A 64 -9.69 8.79 -4.96
CA ASN A 64 -8.45 8.93 -5.72
C ASN A 64 -7.69 10.22 -5.34
N GLN A 65 -8.16 10.90 -4.29
CA GLN A 65 -7.57 12.13 -3.76
C GLN A 65 -7.22 11.94 -2.27
N LEU A 66 -6.00 12.29 -1.93
CA LEU A 66 -5.44 12.31 -0.59
C LEU A 66 -5.61 13.72 -0.01
N ASN A 67 -6.72 13.91 0.70
CA ASN A 67 -6.99 15.12 1.47
C ASN A 67 -6.19 15.12 2.77
N ILE A 68 -4.87 15.02 2.67
CA ILE A 68 -3.96 15.06 3.80
C ILE A 68 -3.66 16.53 4.05
N PRO A 69 -4.03 17.11 5.21
CA PRO A 69 -3.77 18.50 5.48
C PRO A 69 -2.25 18.73 5.55
N VAL A 70 -1.69 19.34 4.50
CA VAL A 70 -0.31 19.83 4.54
C VAL A 70 -0.32 21.06 5.41
N ARG A 71 0.09 20.93 6.69
CA ARG A 71 0.43 22.11 7.50
C ARG A 71 1.72 22.69 6.93
N GLN A 72 1.58 23.66 6.03
CA GLN A 72 2.68 24.58 5.76
C GLN A 72 2.82 25.50 6.98
N LYS A 73 3.98 25.49 7.63
CA LYS A 73 4.38 26.63 8.46
C LYS A 73 5.87 26.90 8.30
N SER A 74 6.15 28.20 8.31
CA SER A 74 7.44 28.87 8.35
C SER A 74 8.51 28.11 9.12
N ASP A 75 9.64 27.90 8.45
CA ASP A 75 11.01 27.59 8.89
C ASP A 75 11.17 26.88 10.24
N ASP A 76 11.66 25.63 10.13
CA ASP A 76 12.06 24.65 11.15
C ASP A 76 10.93 23.84 11.83
N GLU A 77 10.94 22.53 11.54
CA GLU A 77 10.02 21.45 11.94
C GLU A 77 8.71 21.28 11.14
N VAL A 78 8.79 20.42 10.11
CA VAL A 78 7.63 19.84 9.44
C VAL A 78 6.99 18.80 10.38
N GLN A 79 5.98 19.21 11.14
CA GLN A 79 5.06 18.26 11.76
C GLN A 79 3.94 17.93 10.76
N VAL A 80 3.99 16.72 10.20
CA VAL A 80 2.86 16.12 9.48
C VAL A 80 1.71 16.03 10.48
N GLY A 81 0.73 16.92 10.35
CA GLY A 81 -0.47 16.86 11.19
C GLY A 81 -1.13 15.50 11.01
N SER A 82 -1.61 14.89 12.11
CA SER A 82 -2.44 13.70 12.03
C SER A 82 -3.65 14.04 11.16
N GLY A 83 -3.61 13.61 9.90
CA GLY A 83 -4.76 13.73 9.02
C GLY A 83 -5.91 13.02 9.73
N LYS A 84 -7.05 13.69 9.87
CA LYS A 84 -8.30 13.08 10.37
C LYS A 84 -8.63 11.78 9.64
N ASN A 85 -8.12 11.61 8.42
CA ASN A 85 -8.38 10.46 7.59
C ASN A 85 -7.28 9.40 7.67
N LEU A 86 -7.68 8.16 7.91
CA LEU A 86 -6.91 6.96 7.66
C LEU A 86 -7.08 6.53 6.20
N TYR A 87 -6.00 6.04 5.59
CA TYR A 87 -5.98 5.59 4.20
C TYR A 87 -5.36 4.20 4.07
N TRP A 88 -5.94 3.36 3.20
CA TRP A 88 -5.40 2.05 2.82
C TRP A 88 -5.31 1.92 1.31
N GLY A 89 -4.23 1.32 0.83
CA GLY A 89 -3.95 1.14 -0.59
C GLY A 89 -2.43 1.08 -0.84
N PRO A 90 -1.97 1.43 -2.06
CA PRO A 90 -2.75 1.89 -3.21
C PRO A 90 -3.47 0.75 -3.94
N PHE A 91 -4.59 1.07 -4.58
CA PHE A 91 -5.31 0.18 -5.50
C PHE A 91 -5.08 0.64 -6.95
N ALA A 92 -4.85 -0.31 -7.86
CA ALA A 92 -4.65 0.00 -9.28
C ALA A 92 -5.87 0.65 -9.96
N THR A 93 -7.09 0.30 -9.53
CA THR A 93 -8.32 0.78 -10.17
C THR A 93 -9.42 1.10 -9.16
N LYS A 94 -10.40 1.91 -9.59
CA LYS A 94 -11.64 2.16 -8.83
C LYS A 94 -12.41 0.87 -8.52
N LYS A 95 -12.36 -0.08 -9.46
CA LYS A 95 -13.05 -1.36 -9.38
C LYS A 95 -12.45 -2.22 -8.27
N SER A 96 -11.13 -2.41 -8.26
CA SER A 96 -10.43 -3.16 -7.20
C SER A 96 -10.64 -2.53 -5.82
N ALA A 97 -10.58 -1.20 -5.71
CA ALA A 97 -10.92 -0.53 -4.44
C ALA A 97 -12.38 -0.79 -4.02
N GLY A 98 -13.32 -0.78 -4.97
CA GLY A 98 -14.73 -1.11 -4.72
C GLY A 98 -14.92 -2.54 -4.22
N GLU A 99 -14.29 -3.52 -4.88
CA GLU A 99 -14.36 -4.94 -4.50
C GLU A 99 -13.79 -5.17 -3.09
N PHE A 100 -12.64 -4.54 -2.78
CA PHE A 100 -12.07 -4.59 -1.43
C PHE A 100 -13.00 -4.00 -0.38
N LEU A 101 -13.58 -2.83 -0.65
CA LEU A 101 -14.52 -2.16 0.24
C LEU A 101 -15.78 -3.01 0.49
N GLU A 102 -16.31 -3.65 -0.54
CA GLU A 102 -17.47 -4.55 -0.41
C GLU A 102 -17.16 -5.76 0.47
N ILE A 103 -15.99 -6.38 0.30
CA ILE A 103 -15.54 -7.49 1.15
C ILE A 103 -15.39 -7.02 2.61
N LEU A 104 -14.78 -5.85 2.83
CA LEU A 104 -14.64 -5.27 4.17
C LEU A 104 -16.01 -4.98 4.81
N GLN A 105 -16.95 -4.42 4.05
CA GLN A 105 -18.30 -4.18 4.50
C GLN A 105 -19.05 -5.46 4.85
N ASP A 106 -18.84 -6.55 4.12
CA ASP A 106 -19.41 -7.87 4.41
C ASP A 106 -18.78 -8.54 5.64
N LEU A 107 -17.49 -8.31 5.90
CA LEU A 107 -16.80 -8.93 7.05
C LEU A 107 -17.24 -8.37 8.40
N PHE A 108 -17.57 -7.08 8.45
CA PHE A 108 -17.86 -6.33 9.67
C PHE A 108 -19.26 -5.70 9.68
N ASP A 109 -20.13 -6.03 8.73
CA ASP A 109 -21.49 -5.46 8.59
C ASP A 109 -21.50 -3.93 8.60
N LEU A 110 -20.53 -3.33 7.89
CA LEU A 110 -20.35 -1.87 7.87
C LEU A 110 -21.48 -1.18 7.09
N CYS A 111 -21.78 0.06 7.49
CA CYS A 111 -22.77 0.85 6.79
C CYS A 111 -22.28 1.23 5.38
N ARG A 112 -23.17 1.11 4.39
CA ARG A 112 -22.84 1.25 2.96
C ARG A 112 -23.38 2.51 2.30
N CYS A 113 -24.29 3.21 2.99
CA CYS A 113 -25.08 4.28 2.42
C CYS A 113 -24.83 5.59 3.18
N PRO A 114 -23.86 6.41 2.74
CA PRO A 114 -23.54 7.69 3.38
C PRO A 114 -24.77 8.60 3.51
N GLN A 115 -25.66 8.59 2.52
CA GLN A 115 -26.89 9.38 2.52
C GLN A 115 -27.87 9.01 3.65
N PHE A 116 -27.90 7.74 4.06
CA PHE A 116 -28.73 7.30 5.20
C PHE A 116 -28.00 7.52 6.53
N LEU A 117 -26.67 7.37 6.57
CA LEU A 117 -25.86 7.72 7.74
C LEU A 117 -26.04 9.20 8.14
N ALA A 118 -26.16 10.10 7.16
CA ALA A 118 -26.44 11.52 7.42
C ALA A 118 -27.82 11.79 8.04
N GLN A 119 -28.74 10.82 8.00
CA GLN A 119 -30.07 10.89 8.60
C GLN A 119 -30.14 10.11 9.93
N ALA A 120 -29.00 9.62 10.42
CA ALA A 120 -28.95 8.89 11.68
C ALA A 120 -29.46 9.73 12.86
N PRO A 121 -30.18 9.13 13.82
CA PRO A 121 -30.61 7.73 13.90
C PRO A 121 -32.02 7.49 13.31
N CYS A 122 -32.55 8.37 12.47
CA CYS A 122 -33.97 8.37 12.08
C CYS A 122 -34.23 7.96 10.63
N ALA A 123 -33.27 7.35 9.93
CA ALA A 123 -33.44 6.90 8.55
C ALA A 123 -34.54 5.83 8.44
N SER A 124 -35.28 5.80 7.33
CA SER A 124 -36.43 4.91 7.09
C SER A 124 -36.11 3.41 6.90
N GLY A 125 -34.86 2.99 7.15
CA GLY A 125 -34.37 1.63 6.95
C GLY A 125 -33.94 1.33 5.51
N CYS A 126 -33.00 0.40 5.32
CA CYS A 126 -32.50 -0.01 3.99
C CYS A 126 -32.47 -1.53 3.83
N SER A 127 -32.44 -2.00 2.57
CA SER A 127 -32.43 -3.44 2.26
C SER A 127 -31.22 -4.18 2.86
N TYR A 128 -30.05 -3.54 2.95
CA TYR A 128 -28.88 -4.14 3.59
C TYR A 128 -29.10 -4.43 5.08
N ALA A 129 -29.80 -3.55 5.80
CA ALA A 129 -30.17 -3.77 7.19
C ALA A 129 -31.15 -4.95 7.33
N GLN A 130 -32.15 -5.02 6.45
CA GLN A 130 -33.13 -6.12 6.43
C GLN A 130 -32.49 -7.49 6.14
N MET A 131 -31.42 -7.52 5.33
CA MET A 131 -30.64 -8.73 5.04
C MET A 131 -29.59 -9.06 6.10
N GLY A 132 -29.43 -8.23 7.15
CA GLY A 132 -28.39 -8.42 8.17
C GLY A 132 -26.96 -8.19 7.66
N ARG A 133 -26.76 -7.39 6.60
CA ARG A 133 -25.44 -7.04 6.01
C ARG A 133 -24.98 -5.62 6.34
N CYS A 134 -25.58 -5.02 7.35
CA CYS A 134 -25.36 -3.65 7.80
C CYS A 134 -25.81 -3.54 9.26
N ALA A 135 -24.98 -2.94 10.11
CA ALA A 135 -25.29 -2.68 11.51
C ALA A 135 -26.48 -1.72 11.71
N ALA A 136 -26.84 -0.96 10.68
CA ALA A 136 -28.01 -0.08 10.70
C ALA A 136 -27.98 0.97 11.83
N VAL A 137 -26.82 1.64 12.02
CA VAL A 137 -26.73 2.80 12.91
C VAL A 137 -27.63 3.96 12.44
N CYS A 138 -27.91 4.02 11.13
CA CYS A 138 -28.69 5.08 10.50
C CYS A 138 -30.16 5.12 10.91
N ASN A 139 -30.76 4.00 11.30
CA ASN A 139 -32.15 3.96 11.78
C ASN A 139 -32.24 3.68 13.30
N GLY A 140 -31.10 3.78 14.00
CA GLY A 140 -31.02 3.60 15.45
C GLY A 140 -31.07 2.16 15.93
N THR A 141 -31.10 1.14 15.05
CA THR A 141 -31.05 -0.28 15.46
C THR A 141 -29.81 -0.59 16.29
N VAL A 142 -28.67 0.03 15.96
CA VAL A 142 -27.42 -0.06 16.73
C VAL A 142 -27.01 1.34 17.20
N SER A 143 -26.56 1.46 18.45
CA SER A 143 -26.08 2.73 19.00
C SER A 143 -24.79 3.20 18.32
N THR A 144 -24.55 4.51 18.30
CA THR A 144 -23.31 5.09 17.75
C THR A 144 -22.06 4.50 18.40
N GLU A 145 -22.08 4.26 19.72
CA GLU A 145 -20.96 3.68 20.46
C GLU A 145 -20.69 2.23 20.05
N ARG A 146 -21.74 1.44 19.82
CA ARG A 146 -21.57 0.07 19.33
C ARG A 146 -21.06 0.07 17.90
N TYR A 147 -21.54 0.97 17.04
CA TYR A 147 -21.05 1.10 15.67
C TYR A 147 -19.58 1.53 15.62
N ARG A 148 -19.15 2.46 16.49
CA ARG A 148 -17.73 2.83 16.63
C ARG A 148 -16.83 1.65 17.02
N ARG A 149 -17.32 0.73 17.87
CA ARG A 149 -16.57 -0.50 18.18
C ARG A 149 -16.38 -1.39 16.95
N ILE A 150 -17.42 -1.53 16.11
CA ILE A 150 -17.33 -2.28 14.84
C ILE A 150 -16.32 -1.62 13.90
N ILE A 151 -16.30 -0.29 13.80
CA ILE A 151 -15.31 0.46 13.01
C ILE A 151 -13.90 0.19 13.52
N ASN A 152 -13.68 0.22 14.83
CA ASN A 152 -12.37 -0.08 15.41
C ASN A 152 -11.93 -1.52 15.14
N GLU A 153 -12.84 -2.50 15.23
CA GLU A 153 -12.56 -3.89 14.85
C GLU A 153 -12.11 -4.00 13.38
N ALA A 154 -12.74 -3.23 12.47
CA ALA A 154 -12.34 -3.18 11.07
C ALA A 154 -10.98 -2.48 10.85
N ILE A 155 -10.70 -1.38 11.56
CA ILE A 155 -9.39 -0.71 11.54
C ILE A 155 -8.29 -1.66 12.01
N ASP A 156 -8.51 -2.33 13.15
CA ASP A 156 -7.56 -3.27 13.72
C ASP A 156 -7.26 -4.43 12.77
N PHE A 157 -8.28 -4.96 12.09
CA PHE A 157 -8.12 -5.98 11.06
C PHE A 157 -7.25 -5.50 9.90
N LEU A 158 -7.47 -4.27 9.40
CA LEU A 158 -6.69 -3.70 8.30
C LEU A 158 -5.24 -3.36 8.69
N ASN A 159 -4.94 -3.22 9.98
CA ASN A 159 -3.62 -2.89 10.49
C ASN A 159 -2.78 -4.14 10.86
N ARG A 160 -3.37 -5.33 10.83
CA ARG A 160 -2.71 -6.60 11.17
C ARG A 160 -2.54 -7.50 9.93
N PRO A 161 -1.58 -8.44 9.97
CA PRO A 161 -1.48 -9.46 8.93
C PRO A 161 -2.79 -10.26 8.82
N MET A 162 -3.38 -10.31 7.62
CA MET A 162 -4.66 -11.00 7.39
C MET A 162 -4.59 -12.49 7.75
N GLU A 163 -3.40 -13.10 7.62
CA GLU A 163 -3.18 -14.51 7.92
C GLU A 163 -3.32 -14.86 9.39
N GLU A 164 -2.99 -13.92 10.28
CA GLU A 164 -3.20 -14.10 11.72
C GLU A 164 -4.70 -14.20 12.03
N SER A 165 -5.49 -13.30 11.43
CA SER A 165 -6.95 -13.29 11.58
C SER A 165 -7.60 -14.55 11.02
N ARG A 166 -7.15 -15.00 9.83
CA ARG A 166 -7.63 -16.24 9.22
C ARG A 166 -7.35 -17.45 10.11
N GLY A 167 -6.10 -17.59 10.58
CA GLY A 167 -5.70 -18.70 11.44
C GLY A 167 -6.43 -18.72 12.80
N ALA A 168 -6.76 -17.55 13.36
CA ALA A 168 -7.60 -17.47 14.55
C ALA A 168 -9.04 -17.94 14.28
N TRP A 169 -9.68 -17.46 13.22
CA TRP A 169 -11.05 -17.85 12.87
C TRP A 169 -11.16 -19.32 12.48
N GLU A 170 -10.18 -19.89 11.80
CA GLU A 170 -10.15 -21.32 11.48
C GLU A 170 -10.12 -22.19 12.73
N ARG A 171 -9.31 -21.83 13.73
CA ARG A 171 -9.28 -22.52 15.02
C ARG A 171 -10.62 -22.43 15.73
N HIS A 172 -11.22 -21.24 15.78
CA HIS A 172 -12.52 -21.03 16.42
C HIS A 172 -13.65 -21.76 15.69
N MET A 173 -13.60 -21.82 14.37
CA MET A 173 -14.56 -22.56 13.54
C MET A 173 -14.52 -24.05 13.86
N LYS A 174 -13.32 -24.64 13.90
CA LYS A 174 -13.12 -26.05 14.24
C LYS A 174 -13.59 -26.37 15.66
N ALA A 175 -13.30 -25.49 16.63
CA ALA A 175 -13.78 -25.64 18.00
C ALA A 175 -15.32 -25.59 18.08
N SER A 176 -15.95 -24.59 17.42
CA SER A 176 -17.41 -24.48 17.38
C SER A 176 -18.08 -25.69 16.72
N ALA A 177 -17.45 -26.27 15.69
CA ALA A 177 -17.94 -27.50 15.06
C ALA A 177 -17.81 -28.72 15.99
N ALA A 178 -16.73 -28.82 16.76
CA ALA A 178 -16.54 -29.87 17.76
C ALA A 178 -17.58 -29.78 18.89
N ASP A 179 -17.95 -28.55 19.29
CA ASP A 179 -18.98 -28.27 20.29
C ASP A 179 -20.43 -28.35 19.73
N LEU A 180 -20.61 -28.86 18.50
CA LEU A 180 -21.90 -28.97 17.79
C LEU A 180 -22.62 -27.63 17.56
N GLN A 181 -21.90 -26.50 17.61
CA GLN A 181 -22.40 -25.16 17.34
C GLN A 181 -22.29 -24.81 15.84
N PHE A 182 -23.03 -25.55 15.00
CA PHE A 182 -22.90 -25.49 13.53
C PHE A 182 -23.19 -24.11 12.92
N GLU A 183 -24.13 -23.35 13.48
CA GLU A 183 -24.44 -22.00 13.00
C GLU A 183 -23.25 -21.06 13.15
N LYS A 184 -22.59 -21.06 14.31
CA LYS A 184 -21.38 -20.27 14.57
C LYS A 184 -20.22 -20.71 13.68
N ALA A 185 -20.04 -22.02 13.53
CA ALA A 185 -19.02 -22.57 12.63
C ALA A 185 -19.27 -22.11 11.17
N GLN A 186 -20.53 -22.10 10.72
CA GLN A 186 -20.88 -21.65 9.38
C GLN A 186 -20.64 -20.13 9.19
N LEU A 187 -20.93 -19.30 10.19
CA LEU A 187 -20.61 -17.86 10.15
C LEU A 187 -19.10 -17.62 10.02
N LEU A 188 -18.28 -18.33 10.81
CA LEU A 188 -16.83 -18.23 10.73
C LEU A 188 -16.29 -18.73 9.38
N LYS A 189 -16.84 -19.82 8.84
CA LYS A 189 -16.52 -20.32 7.51
C LYS A 189 -16.78 -19.27 6.42
N ASN A 190 -17.90 -18.55 6.51
CA ASN A 190 -18.22 -17.46 5.59
C ASN A 190 -17.20 -16.31 5.70
N LYS A 191 -16.79 -15.93 6.92
CA LYS A 191 -15.74 -14.90 7.14
C LYS A 191 -14.40 -15.32 6.57
N ILE A 192 -14.00 -16.58 6.75
CA ILE A 192 -12.75 -17.13 6.18
C ILE A 192 -12.79 -17.05 4.64
N ALA A 193 -13.92 -17.40 4.02
CA ALA A 193 -14.06 -17.32 2.57
C ALA A 193 -13.97 -15.88 2.04
N LEU A 194 -14.45 -14.89 2.80
CA LEU A 194 -14.30 -13.47 2.46
C LEU A 194 -12.85 -13.01 2.58
N VAL A 195 -12.14 -13.36 3.65
CA VAL A 195 -10.70 -13.03 3.79
C VAL A 195 -9.86 -13.70 2.72
N GLN A 196 -10.19 -14.91 2.31
CA GLN A 196 -9.49 -15.58 1.20
C GLN A 196 -9.56 -14.78 -0.11
N LYS A 197 -10.64 -14.01 -0.35
CA LYS A 197 -10.73 -13.11 -1.50
C LYS A 197 -9.76 -11.94 -1.40
N LEU A 198 -9.41 -11.51 -0.18
CA LEU A 198 -8.44 -10.45 0.06
C LEU A 198 -7.00 -10.88 -0.25
N SER A 199 -6.72 -12.18 -0.40
CA SER A 199 -5.42 -12.70 -0.84
C SER A 199 -5.19 -12.59 -2.36
N ALA A 200 -6.13 -12.03 -3.12
CA ALA A 200 -5.98 -11.87 -4.56
C ALA A 200 -4.87 -10.87 -4.93
N ASP A 201 -4.22 -11.08 -6.09
CA ASP A 201 -3.15 -10.21 -6.61
C ASP A 201 -3.53 -8.72 -6.68
N ALA A 202 -4.83 -8.42 -6.84
CA ALA A 202 -5.36 -7.06 -6.86
C ALA A 202 -5.17 -6.32 -5.52
N PHE A 203 -4.87 -7.02 -4.43
CA PHE A 203 -4.75 -6.49 -3.09
C PHE A 203 -3.36 -6.69 -2.46
N SER A 204 -2.40 -7.26 -3.19
CA SER A 204 -1.06 -7.59 -2.68
C SER A 204 -0.25 -6.39 -2.15
N TRP A 205 -0.61 -5.18 -2.54
CA TRP A 205 0.06 -3.94 -2.13
C TRP A 205 -0.80 -3.05 -1.24
N VAL A 206 -1.94 -3.58 -0.76
CA VAL A 206 -2.88 -2.83 0.08
C VAL A 206 -2.42 -2.90 1.53
N VAL A 207 -1.94 -1.76 2.03
CA VAL A 207 -1.52 -1.60 3.44
C VAL A 207 -2.00 -0.23 3.95
N PRO A 208 -1.97 0.02 5.27
CA PRO A 208 -2.15 1.37 5.79
C PRO A 208 -1.10 2.31 5.17
N LEU A 209 -1.53 3.46 4.68
CA LEU A 209 -0.65 4.37 3.92
C LEU A 209 0.53 4.88 4.76
N ALA A 210 0.34 5.01 6.08
CA ALA A 210 1.39 5.35 7.04
C ALA A 210 2.52 4.29 7.11
N ARG A 211 2.23 3.05 6.69
CA ARG A 211 3.16 1.91 6.65
C ARG A 211 3.43 1.46 5.21
N PHE A 212 3.15 2.30 4.21
CA PHE A 212 3.43 1.96 2.81
C PHE A 212 4.92 2.09 2.50
N TYR A 213 5.61 0.96 2.61
CA TYR A 213 7.02 0.79 2.27
C TYR A 213 7.18 -0.40 1.33
N VAL A 214 7.88 -0.19 0.21
CA VAL A 214 8.22 -1.27 -0.72
C VAL A 214 9.72 -1.25 -0.97
N LEU A 215 10.35 -2.38 -0.74
CA LEU A 215 11.74 -2.64 -1.11
C LEU A 215 11.77 -3.16 -2.54
N VAL A 216 12.61 -2.55 -3.36
CA VAL A 216 12.78 -2.91 -4.77
C VAL A 216 14.25 -3.17 -5.02
N PHE A 217 14.57 -4.39 -5.46
CA PHE A 217 15.93 -4.77 -5.83
C PHE A 217 16.00 -5.03 -7.33
N GLN A 218 16.98 -4.41 -7.98
CA GLN A 218 17.17 -4.47 -9.42
C GLN A 218 18.61 -4.83 -9.75
N GLY A 219 18.86 -5.35 -10.96
CA GLY A 219 20.22 -5.46 -11.47
C GLY A 219 20.90 -4.08 -11.57
N GLY A 220 22.12 -3.98 -11.06
CA GLY A 220 22.90 -2.75 -10.97
C GLY A 220 24.11 -2.71 -11.92
N PRO A 221 24.97 -1.67 -11.78
CA PRO A 221 26.23 -1.57 -12.51
C PRO A 221 27.16 -2.75 -12.24
N ARG A 222 27.93 -3.19 -13.23
CA ARG A 222 28.99 -4.17 -12.96
C ARG A 222 30.22 -3.46 -12.38
N VAL A 223 30.73 -3.93 -11.24
CA VAL A 223 31.84 -3.29 -10.50
C VAL A 223 33.05 -4.22 -10.36
N LYS A 224 34.24 -3.66 -10.17
CA LYS A 224 35.43 -4.46 -9.83
C LYS A 224 35.35 -4.84 -8.35
N VAL A 225 35.50 -6.13 -8.05
CA VAL A 225 35.54 -6.67 -6.68
C VAL A 225 36.92 -7.29 -6.46
N ALA A 226 37.49 -7.08 -5.27
CA ALA A 226 38.78 -7.64 -4.91
C ALA A 226 38.75 -9.18 -5.03
N GLY A 227 39.79 -9.75 -5.63
CA GLY A 227 39.91 -11.21 -5.78
C GLY A 227 39.12 -11.82 -6.95
N ARG A 228 38.32 -11.06 -7.71
CA ARG A 228 37.60 -11.57 -8.90
C ARG A 228 38.24 -11.10 -10.20
N ARG A 229 38.41 -12.02 -11.17
CA ARG A 229 38.72 -11.65 -12.56
C ARG A 229 37.45 -11.12 -13.24
N GLY A 230 37.49 -9.88 -13.72
CA GLY A 230 36.37 -9.23 -14.43
C GLY A 230 35.45 -8.42 -13.50
N LEU A 231 34.32 -7.95 -14.05
CA LEU A 231 33.33 -7.16 -13.30
C LEU A 231 32.28 -8.08 -12.67
N ALA A 232 32.02 -7.90 -11.38
CA ALA A 232 30.95 -8.56 -10.64
C ALA A 232 29.59 -7.88 -10.91
N PRO A 233 28.48 -8.65 -10.96
CA PRO A 233 27.14 -8.05 -10.93
C PRO A 233 26.88 -7.41 -9.56
N THR A 234 26.14 -6.31 -9.56
CA THR A 234 25.62 -5.67 -8.34
C THR A 234 24.10 -5.66 -8.36
N ILE A 235 23.54 -5.39 -7.20
CA ILE A 235 22.12 -5.12 -7.01
C ILE A 235 21.98 -3.65 -6.64
N SER A 236 21.03 -2.98 -7.29
CA SER A 236 20.59 -1.63 -6.98
C SER A 236 19.33 -1.68 -6.13
N PRO A 237 19.42 -1.41 -4.82
CA PRO A 237 18.27 -1.27 -3.93
C PRO A 237 17.55 0.07 -4.11
N PHE A 238 16.23 0.05 -4.02
CA PHE A 238 15.36 1.22 -3.96
C PHE A 238 14.30 1.03 -2.86
N ILE A 239 13.92 2.13 -2.24
CA ILE A 239 12.85 2.19 -1.24
C ILE A 239 11.77 3.11 -1.78
N ILE A 240 10.57 2.56 -1.96
CA ILE A 240 9.35 3.30 -2.27
C ILE A 240 8.61 3.54 -0.96
N THR A 241 8.33 4.80 -0.67
CA THR A 241 7.48 5.25 0.44
C THR A 241 6.25 5.96 -0.10
N ALA A 242 5.30 6.30 0.76
CA ALA A 242 4.09 7.02 0.34
C ALA A 242 4.36 8.39 -0.33
N GLY A 243 5.49 9.03 -0.04
CA GLY A 243 5.81 10.38 -0.54
C GLY A 243 7.15 10.49 -1.27
N ARG A 244 7.90 9.40 -1.43
CA ARG A 244 9.25 9.45 -2.01
C ARG A 244 9.71 8.09 -2.51
N ILE A 245 10.46 8.08 -3.60
CA ILE A 245 11.28 6.94 -4.02
C ILE A 245 12.75 7.31 -3.82
N SER A 246 13.55 6.39 -3.29
CA SER A 246 14.97 6.63 -3.03
C SER A 246 15.80 5.46 -3.48
N GLN A 247 16.85 5.75 -4.23
CA GLN A 247 17.89 4.78 -4.56
C GLN A 247 18.88 4.71 -3.39
N ILE A 248 19.22 3.49 -2.99
CA ILE A 248 20.27 3.20 -2.03
C ILE A 248 21.51 2.75 -2.82
N GLU A 249 22.69 2.86 -2.22
CA GLU A 249 23.96 2.54 -2.89
C GLU A 249 23.97 1.07 -3.37
N PRO A 250 24.31 0.81 -4.65
CA PRO A 250 24.40 -0.55 -5.15
C PRO A 250 25.49 -1.37 -4.48
N PHE A 251 25.23 -2.66 -4.24
CA PHE A 251 26.17 -3.57 -3.60
C PHE A 251 26.43 -4.82 -4.46
N PRO A 252 27.64 -5.42 -4.44
CA PRO A 252 27.92 -6.68 -5.13
C PRO A 252 26.99 -7.82 -4.67
N LEU A 253 26.57 -8.68 -5.60
CA LEU A 253 25.75 -9.86 -5.26
C LEU A 253 26.43 -10.77 -4.22
N SER A 254 27.77 -10.85 -4.25
CA SER A 254 28.56 -11.60 -3.26
C SER A 254 28.52 -11.03 -1.83
N GLU A 255 28.01 -9.80 -1.67
CA GLU A 255 27.94 -9.07 -0.40
C GLU A 255 26.48 -8.83 0.02
N ALA A 256 25.54 -9.62 -0.52
CA ALA A 256 24.09 -9.42 -0.36
C ALA A 256 23.67 -9.27 1.11
N GLY A 257 24.20 -10.09 2.03
CA GLY A 257 23.90 -9.96 3.46
C GLY A 257 24.17 -8.55 4.02
N SER A 258 25.38 -8.03 3.81
CA SER A 258 25.76 -6.69 4.30
C SER A 258 25.04 -5.55 3.56
N GLY A 259 24.84 -5.68 2.25
CA GLY A 259 24.14 -4.69 1.44
C GLY A 259 22.65 -4.59 1.78
N VAL A 260 22.02 -5.73 2.07
CA VAL A 260 20.63 -5.79 2.56
C VAL A 260 20.53 -5.14 3.94
N GLN A 261 21.45 -5.42 4.86
CA GLN A 261 21.44 -4.79 6.18
C GLN A 261 21.50 -3.26 6.07
N SER A 262 22.42 -2.73 5.26
CA SER A 262 22.50 -1.29 4.98
C SER A 262 21.19 -0.74 4.39
N THR A 263 20.53 -1.49 3.50
CA THR A 263 19.23 -1.10 2.94
C THR A 263 18.13 -1.03 4.01
N LEU A 264 18.11 -1.98 4.94
CA LEU A 264 17.17 -1.99 6.07
C LEU A 264 17.46 -0.84 7.06
N ASP A 265 18.73 -0.54 7.32
CA ASP A 265 19.11 0.60 8.16
C ASP A 265 18.61 1.93 7.57
N HIS A 266 18.73 2.09 6.24
CA HIS A 266 18.14 3.24 5.53
C HIS A 266 16.61 3.26 5.58
N LEU A 267 15.95 2.10 5.54
CA LEU A 267 14.51 2.00 5.69
C LEU A 267 14.09 2.49 7.09
N HIS A 268 14.74 2.03 8.15
CA HIS A 268 14.47 2.47 9.52
C HIS A 268 14.64 3.98 9.67
N LEU A 269 15.74 4.55 9.15
CA LEU A 269 15.96 5.99 9.15
C LEU A 269 14.84 6.75 8.41
N LYS A 270 14.36 6.22 7.29
CA LYS A 270 13.26 6.83 6.52
C LYS A 270 11.90 6.70 7.20
N GLN A 271 11.64 5.60 7.89
CA GLN A 271 10.43 5.44 8.71
C GLN A 271 10.36 6.53 9.78
N MET A 272 11.51 6.93 10.34
CA MET A 272 11.62 8.03 11.29
C MET A 272 11.47 9.43 10.64
N GLN A 273 11.77 9.57 9.35
CA GLN A 273 11.70 10.82 8.58
C GLN A 273 10.49 10.82 7.62
N SER A 274 9.29 10.59 8.16
CA SER A 274 8.08 10.44 7.33
C SER A 274 7.87 11.66 6.41
N SER A 275 7.91 11.42 5.10
CA SER A 275 7.51 12.42 4.11
C SER A 275 5.99 12.34 3.91
N PRO A 276 5.30 13.49 3.73
CA PRO A 276 3.86 13.47 3.50
C PRO A 276 3.55 12.63 2.23
N PRO A 277 2.48 11.81 2.25
CA PRO A 277 2.12 11.03 1.08
C PRO A 277 1.86 11.91 -0.15
N GLU A 278 2.32 11.47 -1.31
CA GLU A 278 2.20 12.21 -2.57
C GLU A 278 1.45 11.36 -3.61
N GLU A 279 0.33 11.88 -4.10
CA GLU A 279 -0.55 11.17 -5.05
C GLU A 279 0.17 10.74 -6.33
N SER A 280 1.05 11.60 -6.85
CA SER A 280 1.79 11.33 -8.08
C SER A 280 2.72 10.12 -7.92
N ILE A 281 3.39 10.01 -6.77
CA ILE A 281 4.32 8.92 -6.45
C ILE A 281 3.55 7.63 -6.19
N LEU A 282 2.47 7.68 -5.41
CA LEU A 282 1.63 6.52 -5.16
C LEU A 282 0.94 6.02 -6.43
N GLY A 283 0.50 6.93 -7.29
CA GLY A 283 -0.06 6.60 -8.60
C GLY A 283 0.97 5.97 -9.53
N TRP A 284 2.20 6.47 -9.54
CA TRP A 284 3.29 5.87 -10.31
C TRP A 284 3.66 4.49 -9.76
N ALA A 285 3.83 4.37 -8.43
CA ALA A 285 4.14 3.11 -7.76
C ALA A 285 3.05 2.07 -8.00
N ALA A 286 1.77 2.41 -7.87
CA ALA A 286 0.66 1.49 -8.13
C ALA A 286 0.66 0.98 -9.57
N ASN A 287 0.85 1.87 -10.55
CA ASN A 287 0.97 1.46 -11.95
C ASN A 287 2.12 0.50 -12.20
N PHE A 288 3.21 0.63 -11.46
CA PHE A 288 4.37 -0.22 -11.60
C PHE A 288 4.16 -1.57 -10.89
N LEU A 289 3.75 -1.55 -9.62
CA LEU A 289 3.60 -2.73 -8.75
C LEU A 289 2.50 -3.70 -9.21
N TYR A 290 1.44 -3.20 -9.85
CA TYR A 290 0.33 -4.03 -10.34
C TYR A 290 0.49 -4.50 -11.80
N ARG A 291 1.59 -4.15 -12.49
CA ARG A 291 1.85 -4.63 -13.85
C ARG A 291 2.40 -6.05 -13.82
N LYS A 292 1.58 -7.02 -14.25
CA LYS A 292 1.93 -8.46 -14.35
C LYS A 292 3.01 -8.83 -15.37
N SER A 293 3.45 -7.91 -16.24
CA SER A 293 4.39 -8.23 -17.33
C SER A 293 5.61 -7.30 -17.35
N GLY A 294 6.78 -7.84 -17.02
CA GLY A 294 8.06 -7.33 -17.49
C GLY A 294 8.94 -6.53 -16.52
N ALA A 295 8.54 -6.36 -15.26
CA ALA A 295 9.43 -5.76 -14.27
C ALA A 295 10.45 -6.81 -13.79
N ARG A 296 11.60 -6.92 -14.46
CA ARG A 296 12.75 -7.69 -13.95
C ARG A 296 13.07 -7.18 -12.53
N GLY A 297 13.47 -8.08 -11.62
CA GLY A 297 13.84 -7.76 -10.24
C GLY A 297 12.79 -8.10 -9.18
N LEU A 298 13.17 -7.87 -7.93
CA LEU A 298 12.46 -8.35 -6.73
C LEU A 298 11.77 -7.18 -6.02
N TYR A 299 10.48 -7.33 -5.75
CA TYR A 299 9.62 -6.33 -5.10
C TYR A 299 9.02 -6.94 -3.85
N LEU A 300 9.23 -6.32 -2.70
CA LEU A 300 8.80 -6.87 -1.42
C LEU A 300 8.15 -5.77 -0.57
N PRO A 301 6.97 -6.01 0.02
CA PRO A 301 6.44 -5.10 1.04
C PRO A 301 7.40 -5.09 2.23
N ALA A 302 7.71 -3.92 2.76
CA ALA A 302 8.55 -3.79 3.94
C ALA A 302 7.69 -3.96 5.19
N ASP A 303 7.63 -5.18 5.73
CA ASP A 303 7.04 -5.49 7.03
C ASP A 303 8.10 -5.45 8.15
N GLU A 304 7.67 -5.23 9.39
CA GLU A 304 8.50 -5.17 10.60
C GLU A 304 9.24 -6.50 10.89
N ASN A 305 8.80 -7.61 10.29
CA ASN A 305 9.39 -8.93 10.48
C ASN A 305 10.48 -9.30 9.46
N LEU A 306 10.87 -8.39 8.55
CA LEU A 306 11.89 -8.67 7.55
C LEU A 306 13.28 -8.78 8.19
N ARG A 307 13.86 -9.97 8.11
CA ARG A 307 15.26 -10.22 8.50
C ARG A 307 16.17 -10.06 7.29
N ALA A 308 17.37 -9.51 7.52
CA ALA A 308 18.37 -9.34 6.48
C ALA A 308 18.76 -10.67 5.82
N GLU A 309 18.85 -11.75 6.60
CA GLU A 309 19.19 -13.10 6.13
C GLU A 309 18.16 -13.65 5.15
N ASP A 310 16.86 -13.58 5.49
CA ASP A 310 15.77 -14.05 4.63
C ASP A 310 15.72 -13.26 3.32
N LEU A 311 15.99 -11.96 3.39
CA LEU A 311 15.97 -11.08 2.24
C LEU A 311 17.21 -11.29 1.34
N ALA A 312 18.39 -11.50 1.93
CA ALA A 312 19.60 -11.86 1.19
C ALA A 312 19.41 -13.19 0.44
N GLY A 313 18.85 -14.21 1.09
CA GLY A 313 18.56 -15.49 0.43
C GLY A 313 17.61 -15.35 -0.76
N LYS A 314 16.53 -14.57 -0.63
CA LYS A 314 15.59 -14.29 -1.74
C LYS A 314 16.25 -13.55 -2.90
N ILE A 315 17.15 -12.62 -2.59
CA ILE A 315 17.90 -11.86 -3.58
C ILE A 315 18.88 -12.78 -4.32
N GLU A 316 19.64 -13.58 -3.59
CA GLU A 316 20.58 -14.53 -4.17
C GLU A 316 19.86 -15.52 -5.09
N GLU A 317 18.74 -16.10 -4.64
CA GLU A 317 17.90 -17.00 -5.44
C GLU A 317 17.35 -16.31 -6.70
N HIS A 318 16.86 -15.07 -6.58
CA HIS A 318 16.25 -14.35 -7.70
C HIS A 318 17.27 -13.88 -8.76
N PHE A 319 18.52 -13.60 -8.35
CA PHE A 319 19.57 -13.05 -9.22
C PHE A 319 20.71 -14.04 -9.50
N ALA A 320 20.54 -15.33 -9.18
CA ALA A 320 21.51 -16.39 -9.47
C ALA A 320 21.61 -16.74 -10.96
N ASP A 321 20.57 -16.47 -11.76
CA ASP A 321 20.47 -16.72 -13.20
C ASP A 321 20.80 -15.48 -14.07
#